data_AF-A0A642B342-F1
#
_entry.id   AF-A0A642B342-F1
#
_cell.length_a   1.000
_cell.length_b   1.000
_cell.length_c   1.000
_cell.angle_alpha   90.00
_cell.angle_beta   90.00
_cell.angle_gamma   90.00
#
_symmetry.space_group_name_H-M   'P 1'
#
loop_
_entity.id
_entity.type
_entity.pdbx_description
1 polymer ?
#
loop_
_entity_poly.entity_id
_entity_poly.type
_entity_poly.pdbx_seq_one_letter_code
_entity_poly.pdbx_strand_id
1 'polypeptide(L)'
;AKTGGDVADFQWNGLLTDWRNEAIVKDSWSWVENVHSYWKRVCTPEFEYVQGHEEMVTPAQLDVEYGTIKFTTTTVTTMYTGKATYRYYNRLGGSTKKTYTTEEFLTQAEVDASLEAQKLAGWPLIYPHVEFDGDIIYTEVSKPASTTIEYDYVKSINYVPATYKWVEGNWTMVPHRHTEKPAFEGTSYGQISGCWEWTKKEWGRPDWNPGQYWFFYGPFGDVTLDLNKVTTSLEYNGNKLPDGATLVQTGNTVKYVNVSSPVGYTYQIFIPATVNYGWGTTSSTLTITVNPKN
;
A
#
# COMPACT_ATOMS: atom_id res chain seq x y z
N ALA A 1 -3.32 -62.29 -28.14
CA ALA A 1 -4.46 -61.45 -27.71
C ALA A 1 -3.90 -60.18 -27.10
N LYS A 2 -4.24 -58.99 -27.61
CA LYS A 2 -3.87 -57.74 -26.93
C LYS A 2 -4.64 -57.72 -25.60
N THR A 3 -3.93 -57.99 -24.50
CA THR A 3 -4.41 -57.82 -23.13
C THR A 3 -4.51 -56.32 -22.86
N GLY A 4 -5.68 -55.76 -23.10
CA GLY A 4 -5.97 -54.35 -22.86
C GLY A 4 -7.46 -54.15 -23.07
N GLY A 5 -8.24 -54.34 -22.01
CA GLY A 5 -9.69 -54.23 -22.08
C GLY A 5 -10.12 -52.84 -22.54
N ASP A 6 -11.03 -52.82 -23.51
CA ASP A 6 -11.65 -51.59 -24.01
C ASP A 6 -12.42 -50.91 -22.88
N VAL A 7 -12.16 -49.62 -22.66
CA VAL A 7 -12.90 -48.76 -21.73
C VAL A 7 -13.81 -47.88 -22.57
N ALA A 8 -15.11 -48.09 -22.46
CA ALA A 8 -16.11 -47.25 -23.09
C ALA A 8 -16.93 -46.55 -22.00
N ASP A 9 -17.04 -45.23 -22.10
CA ASP A 9 -17.82 -44.38 -21.20
C ASP A 9 -19.13 -44.00 -21.91
N PHE A 10 -20.24 -44.54 -21.43
CA PHE A 10 -21.57 -44.23 -21.99
C PHE A 10 -22.25 -43.15 -21.15
N GLN A 11 -22.31 -41.92 -21.65
CA GLN A 11 -23.18 -40.88 -21.09
C GLN A 11 -24.59 -41.04 -21.67
N TRP A 12 -25.59 -41.24 -20.80
CA TRP A 12 -26.95 -41.61 -21.19
C TRP A 12 -28.00 -40.51 -21.02
N ASN A 13 -27.64 -39.25 -21.30
CA ASN A 13 -28.64 -38.20 -21.46
C ASN A 13 -29.62 -38.63 -22.57
N GLY A 14 -30.87 -38.92 -22.21
CA GLY A 14 -31.90 -39.44 -23.13
C GLY A 14 -32.07 -40.97 -23.22
N LEU A 15 -31.44 -41.77 -22.34
CA LEU A 15 -31.74 -43.22 -22.24
C LEU A 15 -33.20 -43.50 -21.85
N LEU A 16 -33.82 -42.54 -21.18
CA LEU A 16 -35.22 -42.55 -20.84
C LEU A 16 -35.92 -41.50 -21.69
N THR A 17 -36.93 -41.97 -22.41
CA THR A 17 -37.85 -41.11 -23.13
C THR A 17 -39.18 -41.07 -22.40
N ASP A 18 -39.90 -39.96 -22.53
CA ASP A 18 -41.27 -39.87 -22.04
C ASP A 18 -42.23 -40.65 -22.96
N TRP A 19 -43.54 -40.64 -22.64
CA TRP A 19 -44.57 -41.31 -23.45
C TRP A 19 -44.73 -40.73 -24.88
N ARG A 20 -44.07 -39.61 -25.20
CA ARG A 20 -43.98 -39.00 -26.54
C ARG A 20 -42.67 -39.34 -27.24
N ASN A 21 -41.84 -40.18 -26.63
CA ASN A 21 -40.51 -40.55 -27.07
C ASN A 21 -39.47 -39.40 -27.03
N GLU A 22 -39.70 -38.39 -26.19
CA GLU A 22 -38.76 -37.28 -26.00
C GLU A 22 -37.77 -37.57 -24.88
N ALA A 23 -36.49 -37.27 -25.11
CA ALA A 23 -35.42 -37.52 -24.15
C ALA A 23 -35.64 -36.75 -22.84
N ILE A 24 -35.53 -37.46 -21.72
CA ILE A 24 -35.55 -36.88 -20.39
C ILE A 24 -34.10 -36.58 -19.97
N VAL A 25 -33.85 -35.36 -19.53
CA VAL A 25 -32.52 -34.88 -19.14
C VAL A 25 -32.56 -34.38 -17.70
N LYS A 26 -31.61 -34.83 -16.87
CA LYS A 26 -31.47 -34.41 -15.47
C LYS A 26 -31.10 -32.93 -15.38
N ASP A 27 -31.47 -32.29 -14.27
CA ASP A 27 -30.96 -30.96 -13.94
C ASP A 27 -29.44 -30.98 -13.74
N SER A 28 -28.82 -29.85 -14.05
CA SER A 28 -27.37 -29.72 -13.96
C SER A 28 -27.00 -28.32 -13.52
N TRP A 29 -25.79 -28.19 -12.98
CA TRP A 29 -25.21 -26.90 -12.66
C TRP A 29 -24.20 -26.54 -13.73
N SER A 30 -24.39 -25.40 -14.38
CA SER A 30 -23.37 -24.77 -15.22
C SER A 30 -22.69 -23.65 -14.46
N TRP A 31 -21.40 -23.44 -14.71
CA TRP A 31 -20.70 -22.27 -14.19
C TRP A 31 -20.83 -21.15 -15.20
N VAL A 32 -21.43 -20.05 -14.79
CA VAL A 32 -21.55 -18.84 -15.62
C VAL A 32 -20.56 -17.80 -15.08
N GLU A 33 -19.75 -17.25 -15.97
CA GLU A 33 -18.86 -16.14 -15.67
C GLU A 33 -19.64 -14.83 -15.68
N ASN A 34 -19.63 -14.13 -14.54
CA ASN A 34 -20.15 -12.78 -14.44
C ASN A 34 -18.99 -11.79 -14.49
N VAL A 35 -19.19 -10.68 -15.20
CA VAL A 35 -18.21 -9.60 -15.35
C VAL A 35 -18.82 -8.32 -14.79
N HIS A 36 -18.12 -7.68 -13.85
CA HIS A 36 -18.44 -6.34 -13.40
C HIS A 36 -17.30 -5.37 -13.72
N SER A 37 -17.60 -4.37 -14.53
CA SER A 37 -16.63 -3.36 -14.97
C SER A 37 -16.75 -2.09 -14.14
N TYR A 38 -15.63 -1.51 -13.74
CA TYR A 38 -15.58 -0.33 -12.87
C TYR A 38 -14.25 0.41 -12.96
N TRP A 39 -14.24 1.68 -12.53
CA TRP A 39 -13.01 2.46 -12.35
C TRP A 39 -12.29 2.11 -11.05
N LYS A 40 -11.05 1.62 -11.17
CA LYS A 40 -10.13 1.36 -10.06
C LYS A 40 -9.11 2.50 -9.95
N ARG A 41 -8.86 2.99 -8.74
CA ARG A 41 -7.84 4.02 -8.51
C ARG A 41 -6.44 3.39 -8.55
N VAL A 42 -5.52 3.97 -9.33
CA VAL A 42 -4.18 3.41 -9.60
C VAL A 42 -3.02 4.40 -9.49
N CYS A 43 -3.28 5.66 -9.18
CA CYS A 43 -2.21 6.65 -8.99
C CYS A 43 -1.26 6.26 -7.86
N THR A 44 0.05 6.37 -8.12
CA THR A 44 1.12 6.18 -7.14
C THR A 44 1.46 7.55 -6.53
N PRO A 45 1.62 7.66 -5.20
CA PRO A 45 2.09 8.90 -4.59
C PRO A 45 3.50 9.23 -5.10
N GLU A 46 3.72 10.47 -5.51
CA GLU A 46 5.03 10.98 -5.85
C GLU A 46 5.78 11.37 -4.57
N PHE A 47 7.08 11.14 -4.54
CA PHE A 47 7.95 11.51 -3.43
C PHE A 47 8.99 12.50 -3.92
N GLU A 48 9.24 13.54 -3.15
CA GLU A 48 10.33 14.46 -3.36
C GLU A 48 11.38 14.28 -2.27
N TYR A 49 12.65 14.36 -2.66
CA TYR A 49 13.75 14.29 -1.70
C TYR A 49 14.03 15.68 -1.13
N VAL A 50 13.74 15.86 0.15
CA VAL A 50 14.13 17.06 0.89
C VAL A 50 15.58 16.86 1.32
N GLN A 51 16.48 17.71 0.84
CA GLN A 51 17.90 17.63 1.20
C GLN A 51 18.11 17.87 2.70
N GLY A 52 19.10 17.18 3.26
CA GLY A 52 19.52 17.42 4.64
C GLY A 52 20.01 18.85 4.81
N HIS A 53 19.75 19.43 5.98
CA HIS A 53 20.13 20.80 6.30
C HIS A 53 20.56 20.91 7.76
N GLU A 54 21.33 21.97 8.04
CA GLU A 54 21.71 22.31 9.41
C GLU A 54 20.58 23.11 10.08
N GLU A 55 20.12 22.62 11.23
CA GLU A 55 19.16 23.31 12.07
C GLU A 55 19.90 23.87 13.29
N MET A 56 19.79 25.18 13.53
CA MET A 56 20.42 25.85 14.66
C MET A 56 19.72 25.45 15.97
N VAL A 57 20.48 24.87 16.90
CA VAL A 57 19.98 24.40 18.20
C VAL A 57 20.12 25.48 19.26
N THR A 58 21.32 26.06 19.37
CA THR A 58 21.59 27.18 20.26
C THR A 58 22.23 28.31 19.47
N PRO A 59 21.74 29.57 19.61
CA PRO A 59 22.39 30.71 18.99
C PRO A 59 23.78 30.92 19.60
N ALA A 60 24.68 31.55 18.85
CA ALA A 60 25.92 32.05 19.41
C ALA A 60 25.60 33.12 20.47
N GLN A 61 26.38 33.17 21.54
CA GLN A 61 26.24 34.15 22.60
C GLN A 61 27.59 34.64 23.10
N LEU A 62 27.60 35.82 23.70
CA LEU A 62 28.78 36.41 24.30
C LEU A 62 28.59 36.42 25.81
N ASP A 63 29.57 35.88 26.52
CA ASP A 63 29.60 35.82 27.97
C ASP A 63 30.52 36.94 28.48
N VAL A 64 29.94 37.89 29.20
CA VAL A 64 30.64 39.10 29.67
C VAL A 64 30.87 38.99 31.17
N GLU A 65 32.14 38.95 31.57
CA GLU A 65 32.54 38.95 32.98
C GLU A 65 32.81 40.39 33.43
N TYR A 66 32.22 40.78 34.57
CA TYR A 66 32.41 42.10 35.19
C TYR A 66 33.31 41.99 36.42
N GLY A 67 34.11 43.02 36.68
CA GLY A 67 34.87 43.21 37.92
C GLY A 67 34.51 44.54 38.57
N THR A 68 34.73 44.66 39.88
CA THR A 68 34.42 45.88 40.64
C THR A 68 35.72 46.54 41.12
N ILE A 69 35.83 47.85 40.91
CA ILE A 69 36.91 48.67 41.47
C ILE A 69 36.32 49.57 42.55
N LYS A 70 37.03 49.67 43.69
CA LYS A 70 36.69 50.58 44.77
C LYS A 70 37.93 51.17 45.40
N PHE A 71 38.07 52.50 45.37
CA PHE A 71 39.20 53.21 45.97
C PHE A 71 38.83 54.64 46.33
N THR A 72 39.70 55.27 47.14
CA THR A 72 39.58 56.70 47.50
C THR A 72 40.73 57.47 46.85
N THR A 73 40.41 58.56 46.16
CA THR A 73 41.41 59.38 45.46
C THR A 73 42.32 60.11 46.46
N THR A 74 43.64 60.03 46.28
CA THR A 74 44.60 60.79 47.09
C THR A 74 44.93 62.15 46.49
N THR A 75 44.78 62.28 45.17
CA THR A 75 44.99 63.50 44.38
C THR A 75 43.79 63.73 43.45
N VAL A 76 43.75 64.87 42.77
CA VAL A 76 42.80 65.07 41.67
C VAL A 76 42.98 63.93 40.66
N THR A 77 41.90 63.19 40.38
CA THR A 77 41.92 62.01 39.51
C THR A 77 41.06 62.29 38.29
N THR A 78 41.62 62.09 37.10
CA THR A 78 40.87 62.21 35.85
C THR A 78 40.23 60.86 35.53
N MET A 79 38.93 60.88 35.30
CA MET A 79 38.15 59.76 34.78
C MET A 79 37.65 60.09 33.37
N TYR A 80 37.17 59.09 32.65
CA TYR A 80 36.72 59.21 31.28
C TYR A 80 35.30 58.66 31.14
N THR A 81 34.42 59.39 30.46
CA THR A 81 33.22 58.81 29.84
C THR A 81 33.44 58.76 28.34
N GLY A 82 32.75 57.85 27.68
CA GLY A 82 32.82 57.66 26.23
C GLY A 82 31.46 57.61 25.59
N LYS A 83 31.38 58.13 24.37
CA LYS A 83 30.20 58.08 23.52
C LYS A 83 30.57 57.53 22.15
N ALA A 84 29.89 56.47 21.73
CA ALA A 84 30.08 55.83 20.44
C ALA A 84 28.76 55.63 19.71
N THR A 85 28.76 55.83 18.40
CA THR A 85 27.60 55.55 17.54
C THR A 85 27.91 54.36 16.65
N TYR A 86 26.99 53.40 16.61
CA TYR A 86 27.08 52.23 15.74
C TYR A 86 25.90 52.19 14.79
N ARG A 87 26.15 51.74 13.57
CA ARG A 87 25.14 51.58 12.55
C ARG A 87 24.86 50.10 12.32
N TYR A 88 23.60 49.71 12.46
CA TYR A 88 23.12 48.34 12.33
C TYR A 88 22.37 48.20 11.00
N TYR A 89 22.80 47.26 10.16
CA TYR A 89 22.21 47.01 8.84
C TYR A 89 21.22 45.86 8.87
N ASN A 90 20.02 46.06 8.31
CA ASN A 90 18.99 45.03 8.23
C ASN A 90 19.23 44.15 6.99
N ARG A 91 18.97 42.83 7.10
CA ARG A 91 18.94 41.90 5.95
C ARG A 91 18.02 42.33 4.81
N LEU A 92 16.92 43.02 5.11
CA LEU A 92 15.90 43.44 4.13
C LEU A 92 16.15 44.83 3.53
N GLY A 93 17.31 45.44 3.83
CA GLY A 93 17.64 46.81 3.43
C GLY A 93 17.29 47.84 4.51
N GLY A 94 18.05 48.95 4.54
CA GLY A 94 17.96 49.99 5.55
C GLY A 94 18.97 49.82 6.70
N SER A 95 19.24 50.92 7.41
CA SER A 95 20.13 50.94 8.57
C SER A 95 19.53 51.77 9.70
N THR A 96 19.87 51.42 10.94
CA THR A 96 19.55 52.23 12.12
C THR A 96 20.83 52.59 12.85
N LYS A 97 20.93 53.83 13.33
CA LYS A 97 22.06 54.27 14.15
C LYS A 97 21.64 54.23 15.61
N LYS A 98 22.52 53.71 16.46
CA LYS A 98 22.33 53.72 17.91
C LYS A 98 23.59 54.23 18.58
N THR A 99 23.40 55.19 19.47
CA THR A 99 24.48 55.81 20.23
C THR A 99 24.45 55.29 21.65
N TYR A 100 25.61 54.88 22.14
CA TYR A 100 25.83 54.39 23.49
C TYR A 100 26.73 55.34 24.25
N THR A 101 26.51 55.41 25.56
CA THR A 101 27.27 56.23 26.49
C THR A 101 27.65 55.38 27.69
N THR A 102 28.87 55.58 28.18
CA THR A 102 29.39 54.86 29.34
C THR A 102 29.27 55.66 30.61
N GLU A 103 29.40 54.96 31.73
CA GLU A 103 29.70 55.55 33.03
C GLU A 103 31.17 56.03 33.07
N GLU A 104 31.58 56.58 34.21
CA GLU A 104 32.92 57.12 34.40
C GLU A 104 33.92 56.00 34.71
N PHE A 105 35.00 55.89 33.94
CA PHE A 105 36.05 54.89 34.10
C PHE A 105 37.43 55.52 34.29
N LEU A 106 38.39 54.79 34.88
CA LEU A 106 39.75 55.28 35.08
C LEU A 106 40.56 55.38 33.78
N THR A 107 40.26 54.53 32.81
CA THR A 107 41.01 54.41 31.56
C THR A 107 40.10 54.43 30.34
N GLN A 108 40.62 54.92 29.22
CA GLN A 108 39.93 54.84 27.92
C GLN A 108 39.71 53.39 27.48
N ALA A 109 40.57 52.45 27.89
CA ALA A 109 40.39 51.02 27.59
C ALA A 109 39.16 50.41 28.28
N GLU A 110 38.85 50.82 29.51
CA GLU A 110 37.62 50.41 30.20
C GLU A 110 36.38 51.02 29.54
N VAL A 111 36.48 52.27 29.07
CA VAL A 111 35.46 52.91 28.24
C VAL A 111 35.20 52.10 26.97
N ASP A 112 36.26 51.71 26.26
CA ASP A 112 36.18 50.92 25.03
C ASP A 112 35.52 49.55 25.27
N ALA A 113 35.96 48.84 26.31
CA ALA A 113 35.40 47.54 26.68
C ALA A 113 33.92 47.64 27.07
N SER A 114 33.53 48.71 27.78
CA SER A 114 32.11 48.95 28.11
C SER A 114 31.28 49.31 26.89
N LEU A 115 31.79 50.13 25.97
CA LEU A 115 31.09 50.47 24.72
C LEU A 115 30.92 49.24 23.83
N GLU A 116 31.94 48.38 23.76
CA GLU A 116 31.88 47.11 23.04
C GLU A 116 30.82 46.18 23.65
N ALA A 117 30.80 46.03 24.98
CA ALA A 117 29.77 45.24 25.66
C ALA A 117 28.35 45.78 25.43
N GLN A 118 28.14 47.11 25.49
CA GLN A 118 26.84 47.74 25.22
C GLN A 118 26.40 47.57 23.76
N LYS A 119 27.33 47.69 22.80
CA LYS A 119 27.10 47.43 21.38
C LYS A 119 26.60 45.99 21.19
N LEU A 120 27.29 45.03 21.79
CA LEU A 120 26.99 43.61 21.68
C LEU A 120 25.64 43.26 22.34
N ALA A 121 25.39 43.76 23.56
CA ALA A 121 24.12 43.56 24.27
C ALA A 121 22.94 44.19 23.51
N GLY A 122 23.18 45.29 22.80
CA GLY A 122 22.18 45.97 21.99
C GLY A 122 22.03 45.46 20.56
N TRP A 123 22.80 44.43 20.14
CA TRP A 123 22.80 43.89 18.79
C TRP A 123 21.60 42.94 18.57
N PRO A 124 20.57 43.32 17.80
CA PRO A 124 19.43 42.45 17.57
C PRO A 124 19.78 41.37 16.54
N LEU A 125 19.32 40.14 16.78
CA LEU A 125 19.56 38.93 15.95
C LEU A 125 19.26 39.09 14.44
N ILE A 126 18.46 40.08 14.04
CA ILE A 126 18.00 40.30 12.66
C ILE A 126 19.00 41.17 11.85
N TYR A 127 19.98 41.81 12.50
CA TYR A 127 20.95 42.68 11.86
C TYR A 127 22.26 41.93 11.60
N PRO A 128 22.59 41.52 10.37
CA PRO A 128 23.77 40.68 10.08
C PRO A 128 25.10 41.42 10.21
N HIS A 129 25.07 42.75 10.22
CA HIS A 129 26.26 43.57 10.23
C HIS A 129 26.05 44.82 11.10
N VAL A 130 27.04 45.09 11.95
CA VAL A 130 27.18 46.34 12.69
C VAL A 130 28.51 46.97 12.32
N GLU A 131 28.49 48.25 11.97
CA GLU A 131 29.70 49.04 11.73
C GLU A 131 29.81 50.13 12.79
N PHE A 132 31.05 50.49 13.10
CA PHE A 132 31.33 51.68 13.87
C PHE A 132 31.16 52.92 12.98
N ASP A 133 30.42 53.91 13.47
CA ASP A 133 30.04 55.10 12.69
C ASP A 133 30.67 56.36 13.31
N GLY A 134 31.95 56.57 13.01
CA GLY A 134 32.76 57.72 13.46
C GLY A 134 33.93 57.32 14.35
N ASP A 135 34.24 58.17 15.33
CA ASP A 135 35.25 57.97 16.37
C ASP A 135 34.63 57.98 17.77
N ILE A 136 35.30 57.38 18.75
CA ILE A 136 34.83 57.38 20.13
C ILE A 136 35.11 58.77 20.71
N ILE A 137 34.06 59.42 21.21
CA ILE A 137 34.19 60.73 21.85
C ILE A 137 34.40 60.51 23.34
N TYR A 138 35.62 60.79 23.81
CA TYR A 138 35.95 60.75 25.23
C TYR A 138 35.71 62.11 25.88
N THR A 139 35.13 62.11 27.08
CA THR A 139 34.97 63.29 27.93
C THR A 139 35.69 63.05 29.25
N GLU A 140 36.62 63.94 29.58
CA GLU A 140 37.34 63.90 30.85
C GLU A 140 36.46 64.46 31.99
N VAL A 141 36.43 63.74 33.10
CA VAL A 141 35.75 64.14 34.33
C VAL A 141 36.77 64.18 35.46
N SER A 142 37.02 65.38 35.98
CA SER A 142 37.95 65.58 37.09
C SER A 142 37.24 65.35 38.43
N LYS A 143 37.79 64.46 39.26
CA LYS A 143 37.33 64.22 40.63
C LYS A 143 38.30 64.82 41.64
N PRO A 144 37.81 65.55 42.66
CA PRO A 144 38.67 66.11 43.68
C PRO A 144 39.32 65.01 44.53
N ALA A 145 40.40 65.36 45.23
CA ALA A 145 41.02 64.46 46.20
C ALA A 145 40.03 64.11 47.32
N SER A 146 40.20 62.94 47.93
CA SER A 146 39.31 62.36 48.96
C SER A 146 37.91 61.98 48.46
N THR A 147 37.75 61.74 47.15
CA THR A 147 36.51 61.19 46.57
C THR A 147 36.57 59.66 46.60
N THR A 148 35.52 59.00 47.08
CA THR A 148 35.40 57.53 46.95
C THR A 148 34.78 57.21 45.60
N ILE A 149 35.45 56.40 44.81
CA ILE A 149 35.03 55.95 43.48
C ILE A 149 34.77 54.46 43.55
N GLU A 150 33.61 54.04 43.03
CA GLU A 150 33.18 52.65 42.95
C GLU A 150 32.44 52.46 41.61
N TYR A 151 32.91 51.52 40.79
CA TYR A 151 32.27 51.19 39.51
C TYR A 151 32.59 49.75 39.09
N ASP A 152 31.71 49.19 38.26
CA ASP A 152 31.90 47.89 37.63
C ASP A 152 32.47 48.06 36.21
N TYR A 153 33.53 47.33 35.89
CA TYR A 153 34.17 47.36 34.57
C TYR A 153 34.06 46.00 33.88
N VAL A 154 34.12 46.01 32.55
CA VAL A 154 34.17 44.77 31.75
C VAL A 154 35.56 44.15 31.89
N LYS A 155 35.65 43.01 32.55
CA LYS A 155 36.90 42.29 32.78
C LYS A 155 37.28 41.41 31.58
N SER A 156 36.30 40.72 30.98
CA SER A 156 36.51 39.93 29.75
C SER A 156 35.20 39.69 29.00
N ILE A 157 35.31 39.49 27.69
CA ILE A 157 34.19 39.10 26.81
C ILE A 157 34.59 37.79 26.11
N ASN A 158 33.85 36.70 26.36
CA ASN A 158 34.10 35.38 25.78
C ASN A 158 33.04 35.07 24.72
N TYR A 159 33.46 34.54 23.56
CA TYR A 159 32.55 34.13 22.49
C TYR A 159 32.20 32.64 22.59
N VAL A 160 30.90 32.35 22.69
CA VAL A 160 30.35 30.99 22.64
C VAL A 160 29.69 30.79 21.27
N PRO A 161 30.24 29.93 20.39
CA PRO A 161 29.71 29.72 19.05
C PRO A 161 28.32 29.06 19.07
N ALA A 162 27.56 29.26 17.99
CA ALA A 162 26.27 28.60 17.80
C ALA A 162 26.47 27.10 17.61
N THR A 163 25.53 26.29 18.08
CA THR A 163 25.54 24.84 17.83
C THR A 163 24.46 24.48 16.81
N TYR A 164 24.81 23.62 15.87
CA TYR A 164 23.94 23.14 14.82
C TYR A 164 23.78 21.63 14.94
N LYS A 165 22.58 21.14 14.63
CA LYS A 165 22.33 19.71 14.41
C LYS A 165 22.11 19.48 12.92
N TRP A 166 22.72 18.42 12.40
CA TRP A 166 22.43 17.98 11.04
C TRP A 166 21.09 17.23 11.03
N VAL A 167 20.16 17.68 10.20
CA VAL A 167 18.92 16.97 9.93
C VAL A 167 19.11 16.20 8.63
N GLU A 168 19.05 14.86 8.70
CA GLU A 168 19.15 14.02 7.50
C GLU A 168 18.02 14.31 6.52
N GLY A 169 18.36 14.26 5.23
CA GLY A 169 17.38 14.40 4.17
C GLY A 169 16.42 13.21 4.16
N ASN A 170 15.16 13.46 3.83
CA ASN A 170 14.13 12.43 3.81
C ASN A 170 13.25 12.56 2.57
N TRP A 171 12.71 11.43 2.13
CA TRP A 171 11.70 11.39 1.08
C TRP A 171 10.35 11.78 1.68
N THR A 172 9.84 12.93 1.29
CA THR A 172 8.51 13.38 1.70
C THR A 172 7.52 13.12 0.57
N MET A 173 6.36 12.57 0.93
CA MET A 173 5.27 12.37 -0.02
C MET A 173 4.76 13.74 -0.49
N VAL A 174 4.81 13.99 -1.78
CA VAL A 174 4.23 15.19 -2.38
C VAL A 174 2.72 15.07 -2.22
N PRO A 175 2.02 16.07 -1.66
CA PRO A 175 0.56 16.06 -1.54
C PRO A 175 -0.09 15.94 -2.93
N HIS A 176 -0.47 14.72 -3.31
CA HIS A 176 -1.12 14.45 -4.58
C HIS A 176 -2.64 14.64 -4.43
N ARG A 177 -3.21 15.54 -5.23
CA ARG A 177 -4.66 15.70 -5.34
C ARG A 177 -5.19 14.72 -6.38
N HIS A 178 -5.92 13.70 -5.94
CA HIS A 178 -6.57 12.75 -6.83
C HIS A 178 -7.57 13.44 -7.76
N THR A 179 -7.61 13.02 -9.02
CA THR A 179 -8.69 13.40 -9.93
C THR A 179 -10.01 12.77 -9.48
N GLU A 180 -11.12 13.46 -9.71
CA GLU A 180 -12.45 12.91 -9.47
C GLU A 180 -12.67 11.62 -10.29
N LYS A 181 -13.49 10.72 -9.76
CA LYS A 181 -13.83 9.48 -10.45
C LYS A 181 -14.58 9.82 -11.75
N PRO A 182 -14.21 9.25 -12.91
CA PRO A 182 -14.93 9.49 -14.14
C PRO A 182 -16.41 9.11 -14.02
N ALA A 183 -17.29 9.96 -14.57
CA ALA A 183 -18.74 9.76 -14.59
C ALA A 183 -19.25 8.98 -15.81
N PHE A 184 -18.34 8.48 -16.65
CA PHE A 184 -18.63 7.70 -17.85
C PHE A 184 -18.01 6.30 -17.74
N GLU A 185 -18.52 5.33 -18.50
CA GLU A 185 -17.91 3.99 -18.59
C GLU A 185 -16.70 3.98 -19.52
N GLY A 186 -15.68 3.19 -19.18
CA GLY A 186 -14.51 3.05 -20.04
C GLY A 186 -14.82 2.31 -21.34
N THR A 187 -14.18 2.73 -22.43
CA THR A 187 -14.30 2.13 -23.76
C THR A 187 -13.41 0.90 -23.95
N SER A 188 -12.39 0.74 -23.11
CA SER A 188 -11.47 -0.40 -23.14
C SER A 188 -10.88 -0.67 -21.75
N TYR A 189 -10.61 -1.94 -21.44
CA TYR A 189 -9.93 -2.30 -20.20
C TYR A 189 -8.48 -1.83 -20.23
N GLY A 190 -8.02 -1.25 -19.13
CA GLY A 190 -6.74 -0.55 -19.05
C GLY A 190 -6.80 0.91 -19.50
N GLN A 191 -7.95 1.42 -19.94
CA GLN A 191 -8.11 2.85 -20.20
C GLN A 191 -7.82 3.65 -18.94
N ILE A 192 -6.98 4.68 -19.07
CA ILE A 192 -6.63 5.60 -17.99
C ILE A 192 -7.41 6.91 -18.17
N SER A 193 -7.99 7.40 -17.07
CA SER A 193 -8.55 8.74 -16.97
C SER A 193 -8.15 9.34 -15.62
N GLY A 194 -7.15 10.22 -15.65
CA GLY A 194 -6.53 10.75 -14.44
C GLY A 194 -5.96 9.64 -13.56
N CYS A 195 -6.41 9.58 -12.30
CA CYS A 195 -5.99 8.60 -11.30
C CYS A 195 -6.69 7.23 -11.41
N TRP A 196 -7.50 7.02 -12.45
CA TRP A 196 -8.41 5.88 -12.55
C TRP A 196 -8.12 5.03 -13.77
N GLU A 197 -8.15 3.71 -13.60
CA GLU A 197 -8.05 2.69 -14.63
C GLU A 197 -9.39 1.96 -14.76
N TRP A 198 -9.91 1.82 -15.98
CA TRP A 198 -11.08 1.02 -16.24
C TRP A 198 -10.72 -0.47 -16.21
N THR A 199 -11.31 -1.21 -15.28
CA THR A 199 -10.99 -2.62 -15.06
C THR A 199 -12.26 -3.45 -14.89
N LYS A 200 -12.08 -4.77 -14.78
CA LYS A 200 -13.16 -5.72 -14.54
C LYS A 200 -12.82 -6.67 -13.40
N LYS A 201 -13.86 -7.13 -12.71
CA LYS A 201 -13.80 -8.28 -11.80
C LYS A 201 -14.68 -9.39 -12.36
N GLU A 202 -14.09 -10.57 -12.47
CA GLU A 202 -14.76 -11.78 -12.95
C GLU A 202 -15.00 -12.73 -11.78
N TRP A 203 -16.18 -13.34 -11.73
CA TRP A 203 -16.45 -14.42 -10.78
C TRP A 203 -17.43 -15.44 -11.36
N GLY A 204 -17.19 -16.71 -11.06
CA GLY A 204 -18.10 -17.79 -11.40
C GLY A 204 -19.28 -17.82 -10.45
N ARG A 205 -20.49 -17.95 -11.00
CA ARG A 205 -21.70 -18.27 -10.23
C ARG A 205 -22.26 -19.59 -10.74
N PRO A 206 -22.67 -20.52 -9.86
CA PRO A 206 -23.39 -21.70 -10.29
C PRO A 206 -24.79 -21.27 -10.76
N ASP A 207 -25.11 -21.62 -11.99
CA ASP A 207 -26.41 -21.45 -12.60
C ASP A 207 -27.09 -22.81 -12.72
N TRP A 208 -28.31 -22.89 -12.19
CA TRP A 208 -29.05 -24.15 -12.19
C TRP A 208 -29.81 -24.25 -13.50
N ASN A 209 -29.46 -25.24 -14.31
CA ASN A 209 -30.20 -25.58 -15.50
C ASN A 209 -31.25 -26.65 -15.14
N PRO A 210 -32.54 -26.26 -15.05
CA PRO A 210 -33.61 -27.22 -14.88
C PRO A 210 -33.61 -28.21 -16.04
N GLY A 211 -33.38 -29.49 -15.76
CA GLY A 211 -33.38 -30.55 -16.77
C GLY A 211 -34.67 -30.57 -17.62
N GLN A 212 -34.61 -31.18 -18.80
CA GLN A 212 -35.75 -31.23 -19.72
C GLN A 212 -36.95 -31.95 -19.07
N TYR A 213 -38.13 -31.30 -19.10
CA TYR A 213 -39.39 -31.75 -18.50
C TYR A 213 -39.44 -31.85 -16.96
N TRP A 214 -38.47 -31.27 -16.23
CA TRP A 214 -38.48 -31.25 -14.76
C TRP A 214 -39.78 -30.65 -14.17
N PHE A 215 -40.38 -29.64 -14.81
CA PHE A 215 -41.62 -29.00 -14.33
C PHE A 215 -42.81 -29.97 -14.30
N PHE A 216 -42.80 -31.00 -15.16
CA PHE A 216 -43.90 -31.95 -15.29
C PHE A 216 -43.70 -33.17 -14.37
N TYR A 217 -42.47 -33.68 -14.29
CA TYR A 217 -42.15 -34.92 -13.56
C TYR A 217 -41.50 -34.70 -12.19
N GLY A 218 -41.08 -33.47 -11.88
CA GLY A 218 -40.26 -33.15 -10.71
C GLY A 218 -38.76 -33.40 -10.96
N PRO A 219 -37.93 -33.22 -9.91
CA PRO A 219 -36.50 -33.48 -10.01
C PRO A 219 -36.23 -34.96 -10.29
N PHE A 220 -35.29 -35.21 -11.20
CA PHE A 220 -34.84 -36.55 -11.56
C PHE A 220 -33.61 -36.94 -10.73
N GLY A 221 -33.64 -38.15 -10.17
CA GLY A 221 -32.49 -38.77 -9.53
C GLY A 221 -31.47 -39.26 -10.54
N ASP A 222 -30.38 -39.83 -10.04
CA ASP A 222 -29.38 -40.48 -10.90
C ASP A 222 -29.93 -41.79 -11.49
N VAL A 223 -29.51 -42.09 -12.73
CA VAL A 223 -29.84 -43.36 -13.37
C VAL A 223 -29.04 -44.47 -12.67
N THR A 224 -29.76 -45.44 -12.12
CA THR A 224 -29.18 -46.60 -11.46
C THR A 224 -29.26 -47.80 -12.39
N LEU A 225 -28.13 -48.43 -12.70
CA LEU A 225 -28.08 -49.65 -13.50
C LEU A 225 -28.08 -50.88 -12.60
N ASP A 226 -28.92 -51.86 -12.93
CA ASP A 226 -28.94 -53.15 -12.25
C ASP A 226 -27.89 -54.08 -12.88
N LEU A 227 -26.64 -53.92 -12.44
CA LEU A 227 -25.51 -54.71 -12.92
C LEU A 227 -25.62 -56.21 -12.56
N ASN A 228 -26.52 -56.58 -11.66
CA ASN A 228 -26.77 -57.98 -11.29
C ASN A 228 -27.75 -58.67 -12.25
N LYS A 229 -28.51 -57.91 -13.06
CA LYS A 229 -29.50 -58.43 -14.02
C LYS A 229 -29.08 -58.19 -15.48
N VAL A 230 -27.79 -58.06 -15.71
CA VAL A 230 -27.23 -57.90 -17.06
C VAL A 230 -27.47 -59.18 -17.86
N THR A 231 -27.97 -59.03 -19.08
CA THR A 231 -28.08 -60.11 -20.06
C THR A 231 -27.34 -59.77 -21.34
N THR A 232 -27.06 -60.77 -22.17
CA THR A 232 -26.41 -60.59 -23.47
C THR A 232 -27.18 -61.29 -24.57
N SER A 233 -26.91 -60.93 -25.83
CA SER A 233 -27.42 -61.65 -27.00
C SER A 233 -26.71 -62.99 -27.26
N LEU A 234 -25.87 -63.47 -26.34
CA LEU A 234 -25.08 -64.68 -26.49
C LEU A 234 -25.87 -65.90 -25.98
N GLU A 235 -26.57 -66.59 -26.87
CA GLU A 235 -27.39 -67.75 -26.45
C GLU A 235 -26.53 -68.93 -25.95
N TYR A 236 -25.32 -69.10 -26.50
CA TYR A 236 -24.44 -70.24 -26.19
C TYR A 236 -24.04 -70.33 -24.71
N ASN A 237 -23.99 -69.19 -23.99
CA ASN A 237 -23.65 -69.13 -22.57
C ASN A 237 -24.86 -68.82 -21.68
N GLY A 238 -26.08 -69.01 -22.21
CA GLY A 238 -27.32 -68.72 -21.50
C GLY A 238 -27.55 -67.22 -21.27
N ASN A 239 -27.19 -66.38 -22.25
CA ASN A 239 -27.39 -64.92 -22.24
C ASN A 239 -26.62 -64.21 -21.11
N LYS A 240 -25.49 -64.77 -20.68
CA LYS A 240 -24.67 -64.22 -19.59
C LYS A 240 -23.56 -63.34 -20.14
N LEU A 241 -23.02 -62.48 -19.29
CA LEU A 241 -21.80 -61.74 -19.60
C LEU A 241 -20.64 -62.74 -19.80
N PRO A 242 -19.78 -62.59 -20.83
CA PRO A 242 -18.67 -63.50 -21.05
C PRO A 242 -17.67 -63.57 -19.89
N ASP A 243 -17.06 -64.73 -19.68
CA ASP A 243 -15.98 -64.88 -18.71
C ASP A 243 -14.81 -63.94 -19.06
N GLY A 244 -14.35 -63.17 -18.09
CA GLY A 244 -13.31 -62.14 -18.27
C GLY A 244 -13.85 -60.74 -18.61
N ALA A 245 -15.17 -60.58 -18.81
CA ALA A 245 -15.80 -59.28 -18.95
C ALA A 245 -16.44 -58.80 -17.63
N THR A 246 -16.29 -57.51 -17.34
CA THR A 246 -16.87 -56.86 -16.15
C THR A 246 -17.48 -55.51 -16.49
N LEU A 247 -18.46 -55.09 -15.69
CA LEU A 247 -19.15 -53.80 -15.80
C LEU A 247 -19.03 -53.07 -14.47
N VAL A 248 -18.62 -51.80 -14.48
CA VAL A 248 -18.51 -50.96 -13.28
C VAL A 248 -19.19 -49.62 -13.54
N GLN A 249 -20.13 -49.23 -12.68
CA GLN A 249 -20.78 -47.91 -12.76
C GLN A 249 -20.00 -46.88 -11.94
N THR A 250 -19.80 -45.68 -12.49
CA THR A 250 -19.28 -44.50 -11.78
C THR A 250 -20.13 -43.30 -12.17
N GLY A 251 -21.01 -42.86 -11.27
CA GLY A 251 -22.00 -41.81 -11.58
C GLY A 251 -22.91 -42.22 -12.74
N ASN A 252 -23.02 -41.36 -13.76
CA ASN A 252 -23.81 -41.59 -14.97
C ASN A 252 -23.01 -42.24 -16.12
N THR A 253 -21.99 -43.03 -15.79
CA THR A 253 -21.16 -43.74 -16.75
C THR A 253 -21.03 -45.20 -16.34
N VAL A 254 -21.15 -46.13 -17.30
CA VAL A 254 -20.73 -47.53 -17.11
C VAL A 254 -19.51 -47.82 -17.93
N LYS A 255 -18.54 -48.39 -17.24
CA LYS A 255 -17.29 -48.89 -17.78
C LYS A 255 -17.43 -50.38 -18.02
N TYR A 256 -17.38 -50.78 -19.29
CA TYR A 256 -17.13 -52.15 -19.69
C TYR A 256 -15.62 -52.43 -19.65
N VAL A 257 -15.20 -53.59 -19.19
CA VAL A 257 -13.79 -54.05 -19.23
C VAL A 257 -13.77 -55.49 -19.67
N ASN A 258 -13.04 -55.78 -20.76
CA ASN A 258 -12.87 -57.12 -21.29
C ASN A 258 -11.41 -57.57 -21.17
N VAL A 259 -11.13 -58.50 -20.26
CA VAL A 259 -9.81 -59.11 -20.09
C VAL A 259 -9.92 -60.57 -20.53
N SER A 260 -9.66 -60.83 -21.81
CA SER A 260 -9.58 -62.18 -22.40
C SER A 260 -10.91 -62.92 -22.64
N SER A 261 -12.01 -62.22 -22.91
CA SER A 261 -13.24 -62.88 -23.40
C SER A 261 -12.96 -63.64 -24.71
N PRO A 262 -13.41 -64.91 -24.83
CA PRO A 262 -13.20 -65.73 -26.02
C PRO A 262 -14.11 -65.33 -27.21
N VAL A 263 -14.93 -64.29 -27.07
CA VAL A 263 -15.92 -63.89 -28.08
C VAL A 263 -15.30 -62.98 -29.15
N GLY A 264 -15.13 -63.54 -30.36
CA GLY A 264 -14.57 -62.84 -31.54
C GLY A 264 -15.59 -62.29 -32.54
N TYR A 265 -16.86 -62.17 -32.15
CA TYR A 265 -17.95 -61.67 -32.99
C TYR A 265 -18.80 -60.63 -32.25
N THR A 266 -19.53 -59.79 -32.99
CA THR A 266 -20.38 -58.74 -32.43
C THR A 266 -21.50 -59.31 -31.57
N TYR A 267 -21.73 -58.73 -30.39
CA TYR A 267 -22.86 -59.08 -29.53
C TYR A 267 -23.38 -57.85 -28.78
N GLN A 268 -24.59 -57.98 -28.24
CA GLN A 268 -25.22 -56.94 -27.45
C GLN A 268 -25.24 -57.31 -25.97
N ILE A 269 -25.02 -56.32 -25.12
CA ILE A 269 -25.20 -56.37 -23.67
C ILE A 269 -26.42 -55.51 -23.35
N PHE A 270 -27.36 -56.07 -22.59
CA PHE A 270 -28.57 -55.42 -22.13
C PHE A 270 -28.47 -55.22 -20.63
N ILE A 271 -28.53 -53.96 -20.18
CA ILE A 271 -28.41 -53.59 -18.78
C ILE A 271 -29.70 -52.87 -18.36
N PRO A 272 -30.52 -53.46 -17.46
CA PRO A 272 -31.68 -52.79 -16.93
C PRO A 272 -31.28 -51.49 -16.22
N ALA A 273 -31.97 -50.41 -16.54
CA ALA A 273 -31.75 -49.08 -16.00
C ALA A 273 -33.02 -48.59 -15.32
N THR A 274 -32.87 -47.91 -14.18
CA THR A 274 -33.98 -47.28 -13.47
C THR A 274 -33.63 -45.85 -13.12
N VAL A 275 -34.62 -44.95 -13.14
CA VAL A 275 -34.49 -43.61 -12.57
C VAL A 275 -35.70 -43.33 -11.70
N ASN A 276 -35.46 -42.67 -10.58
CA ASN A 276 -36.51 -42.12 -9.74
C ASN A 276 -36.74 -40.67 -10.15
N TYR A 277 -38.01 -40.26 -10.22
CA TYR A 277 -38.38 -38.88 -10.52
C TYR A 277 -39.59 -38.51 -9.67
N GLY A 278 -39.55 -37.35 -9.00
CA GLY A 278 -40.67 -36.85 -8.18
C GLY A 278 -41.35 -37.92 -7.32
N TRP A 279 -42.44 -38.49 -7.84
CA TRP A 279 -43.32 -39.47 -7.20
C TRP A 279 -43.36 -40.86 -7.85
N GLY A 280 -42.44 -41.20 -8.78
CA GLY A 280 -42.43 -42.48 -9.49
C GLY A 280 -41.03 -42.99 -9.88
N THR A 281 -41.01 -44.18 -10.48
CA THR A 281 -39.81 -44.84 -11.02
C THR A 281 -40.11 -45.28 -12.45
N THR A 282 -39.21 -44.97 -13.39
CA THR A 282 -39.27 -45.51 -14.76
C THR A 282 -38.07 -46.41 -15.01
N SER A 283 -38.23 -47.37 -15.91
CA SER A 283 -37.23 -48.36 -16.27
C SER A 283 -37.01 -48.39 -17.78
N SER A 284 -35.76 -48.52 -18.20
CA SER A 284 -35.35 -48.76 -19.59
C SER A 284 -34.24 -49.81 -19.62
N THR A 285 -33.72 -50.11 -20.81
CA THR A 285 -32.60 -51.04 -21.00
C THR A 285 -31.52 -50.34 -21.79
N LEU A 286 -30.36 -50.14 -21.17
CA LEU A 286 -29.17 -49.72 -21.89
C LEU A 286 -28.67 -50.89 -22.74
N THR A 287 -28.57 -50.67 -24.04
CA THR A 287 -28.04 -51.65 -24.99
C THR A 287 -26.65 -51.22 -25.44
N ILE A 288 -25.64 -52.03 -25.15
CA ILE A 288 -24.26 -51.83 -25.60
C ILE A 288 -23.96 -52.84 -26.70
N THR A 289 -23.62 -52.37 -27.91
CA THR A 289 -23.13 -53.24 -28.97
C THR A 289 -21.62 -53.35 -28.87
N VAL A 290 -21.13 -54.53 -28.50
CA VAL A 290 -19.70 -54.85 -28.47
C VAL A 290 -19.30 -55.37 -29.83
N ASN A 291 -18.29 -54.74 -30.46
CA ASN A 291 -17.71 -55.18 -31.73
C ASN A 291 -16.26 -55.60 -31.49
N PRO A 292 -15.99 -56.86 -31.08
CA PRO A 292 -14.64 -57.33 -30.84
C PRO A 292 -13.79 -57.23 -32.10
N LYS A 293 -12.58 -56.70 -31.97
CA LYS A 293 -11.60 -56.69 -33.06
C LYS A 293 -10.78 -57.97 -32.99
N ASN A 294 -10.89 -58.82 -34.01
CA ASN A 294 -10.03 -59.99 -34.18
C ASN A 294 -8.58 -59.57 -34.42
#